data_AF-A0A1F8H7A1-F1
#
_entry.id   AF-A0A1F8H7A1-F1
#
_cell.length_a   1.000
_cell.length_b   1.000
_cell.length_c   1.000
_cell.angle_alpha   90.00
_cell.angle_beta   90.00
_cell.angle_gamma   90.00
#
_symmetry.space_group_name_H-M   'P 1'
#
loop_
_entity.id
_entity.type
_entity.pdbx_description
1 polymer ?
#
loop_
_entity_poly.entity_id
_entity_poly.type
_entity_poly.pdbx_seq_one_letter_code
_entity_poly.pdbx_strand_id
1 'polypeptide(L)'
;MASTKIINVLKDDKFEEILDLFKNTAAKEVIFVLPKTSKAFKNEEHFIILDNEAKKSDKKISLLCSSPDTNKLAKKYKFDVLLAKSGDEKPLITAVNQFDSEKDDEEKEEDTEKSETEQEDKNQEDNDRAKSEEVLKPAGRMYDDNDEFQVMTVSKMRRSLEGIVKQGGKPLKINPPKERPVSLSVKKKPAHEYQSVDDIKNVWKDQNERIRVPSESIWTGINNRTRKSLRNFPRKSLIGLGVISVVLLGTIIYISAGNAKIDIMPKKQPLDIQLKVSASDKFSFVDAGLNKIPGQLFSVEKNAAQTFQTTGEKEVAQKARGTITVFNEYGTTPQVLIATTRFQTPDGLIFRTLKSITVPGTKVENGKIIPGSISVEVVADKPGQSYNIPADKFGIPAFNERGDAGRYEKIYGKSDETMRGGAIGKAKVVTDTDFNAAKQTLSNQVTKDIQDSLKAQTSGLKVLNASAIKLKEPESTAKVDEAANEFMMAVSAAIKTVGFKEDDLKGLIRQYIDKTKNLTAIPEKLSTSYDNIILDETTGILTFTVNIKGNGYAKVDADKIKTDLAGKNETEIKSYFKEAAGVDTAKVVLSPFWVKRIPQDKERTKLQINY
;
A
#
# COMPACT_ATOMS: atom_id res chain seq x y z
N MET A 1 24.25 38.76 7.53
CA MET A 1 23.40 37.85 6.74
C MET A 1 22.91 38.62 5.53
N ALA A 2 22.78 38.01 4.35
CA ALA A 2 22.08 38.66 3.24
C ALA A 2 20.59 38.75 3.60
N SER A 3 19.99 39.92 3.42
CA SER A 3 18.54 40.08 3.47
C SER A 3 17.96 39.62 2.13
N THR A 4 17.10 38.60 2.18
CA THR A 4 16.30 38.13 1.04
C THR A 4 14.86 38.58 1.23
N LYS A 5 14.24 39.18 0.20
CA LYS A 5 12.84 39.62 0.20
C LYS A 5 12.02 38.76 -0.75
N ILE A 6 10.91 38.21 -0.27
CA ILE A 6 9.91 37.55 -1.12
C ILE A 6 8.85 38.58 -1.53
N ILE A 7 8.51 38.61 -2.81
CA ILE A 7 7.41 39.40 -3.39
C ILE A 7 6.45 38.41 -4.06
N ASN A 8 5.27 38.26 -3.48
CA ASN A 8 4.19 37.45 -4.06
C ASN A 8 3.45 38.30 -5.09
N VAL A 9 3.49 37.89 -6.35
CA VAL A 9 2.78 38.54 -7.45
C VAL A 9 1.40 37.89 -7.61
N LEU A 10 0.34 38.68 -7.73
CA LEU A 10 -1.00 38.19 -8.01
C LEU A 10 -1.29 38.18 -9.53
N LYS A 11 -2.38 37.53 -9.91
CA LYS A 11 -2.77 37.35 -11.32
C LYS A 11 -2.97 38.68 -12.05
N ASP A 12 -3.48 39.69 -11.34
CA ASP A 12 -3.95 40.95 -11.90
C ASP A 12 -3.02 42.15 -11.65
N ASP A 13 -1.91 41.95 -10.94
CA ASP A 13 -0.92 42.99 -10.63
C ASP A 13 -0.25 43.53 -11.90
N LYS A 14 -0.01 44.84 -11.92
CA LYS A 14 0.72 45.50 -13.01
C LYS A 14 2.23 45.41 -12.81
N PHE A 15 3.00 45.47 -13.89
CA PHE A 15 4.45 45.34 -13.82
C PHE A 15 5.10 46.55 -13.13
N GLU A 16 4.56 47.75 -13.33
CA GLU A 16 5.04 49.01 -12.75
C GLU A 16 4.98 48.98 -11.22
N GLU A 17 3.86 48.49 -10.67
CA GLU A 17 3.62 48.36 -9.23
C GLU A 17 4.63 47.37 -8.58
N ILE A 18 4.96 46.29 -9.28
CA ILE A 18 5.96 45.30 -8.85
C ILE A 18 7.39 45.85 -8.97
N LEU A 19 7.68 46.60 -10.04
CA LEU A 19 8.97 47.23 -10.27
C LEU A 19 9.29 48.28 -9.19
N ASP A 20 8.31 49.05 -8.74
CA ASP A 20 8.51 50.02 -7.66
C ASP A 20 8.63 49.33 -6.29
N LEU A 21 7.95 48.20 -6.05
CA LEU A 21 8.23 47.33 -4.89
C LEU A 21 9.66 46.78 -4.91
N PHE A 22 10.19 46.42 -6.09
CA PHE A 22 11.57 45.95 -6.26
C PHE A 22 12.60 47.06 -6.01
N LYS A 23 12.38 48.27 -6.55
CA LYS A 23 13.25 49.44 -6.31
C LYS A 23 13.33 49.77 -4.82
N ASN A 24 12.19 49.95 -4.16
CA ASN A 24 12.07 50.34 -2.75
C ASN A 24 12.51 49.24 -1.75
N THR A 25 12.78 48.02 -2.23
CA THR A 25 13.28 46.93 -1.40
C THR A 25 14.78 47.06 -1.13
N ALA A 26 15.18 47.13 0.14
CA ALA A 26 16.58 47.18 0.61
C ALA A 26 17.25 45.78 0.76
N ALA A 27 16.67 44.74 0.17
CA ALA A 27 17.22 43.39 0.17
C ALA A 27 18.20 43.20 -0.99
N LYS A 28 19.29 42.45 -0.78
CA LYS A 28 20.26 42.10 -1.83
C LYS A 28 19.80 40.95 -2.72
N GLU A 29 18.84 40.15 -2.26
CA GLU A 29 18.19 39.12 -3.08
C GLU A 29 16.67 39.32 -3.04
N VAL A 30 16.02 39.27 -4.19
CA VAL A 30 14.56 39.35 -4.31
C VAL A 30 14.01 38.14 -5.05
N ILE A 31 13.06 37.46 -4.43
CA ILE A 31 12.38 36.28 -4.97
C ILE A 31 10.96 36.67 -5.36
N PHE A 32 10.64 36.61 -6.65
CA PHE A 32 9.28 36.80 -7.15
C PHE A 32 8.55 35.45 -7.20
N VAL A 33 7.42 35.34 -6.50
CA VAL A 33 6.55 34.16 -6.56
C VAL A 33 5.43 34.44 -7.55
N LEU A 34 5.39 33.68 -8.64
CA LEU A 34 4.54 33.93 -9.80
C LEU A 34 3.47 32.85 -9.97
N PRO A 35 2.18 33.21 -10.14
CA PRO A 35 1.11 32.26 -10.42
C PRO A 35 1.24 31.69 -11.84
N LYS A 36 0.52 30.61 -12.15
CA LYS A 36 0.49 30.01 -13.50
C LYS A 36 0.09 31.00 -14.62
N THR A 37 -0.59 32.10 -14.28
CA THR A 37 -0.88 33.23 -15.18
C THR A 37 -0.84 34.54 -14.40
N SER A 38 -0.05 35.52 -14.85
CA SER A 38 0.00 36.91 -14.36
C SER A 38 -0.19 37.90 -15.52
N LYS A 39 -0.52 39.17 -15.23
CA LYS A 39 -0.43 40.27 -16.21
C LYS A 39 1.02 40.74 -16.38
N ALA A 40 1.68 41.04 -15.27
CA ALA A 40 3.13 41.25 -15.24
C ALA A 40 3.90 40.00 -15.73
N PHE A 41 5.16 40.20 -16.15
CA PHE A 41 6.07 39.17 -16.67
C PHE A 41 5.62 38.42 -17.94
N LYS A 42 4.57 38.86 -18.64
CA LYS A 42 4.21 38.31 -19.96
C LYS A 42 5.17 38.68 -21.08
N ASN A 43 5.52 39.96 -21.19
CA ASN A 43 6.38 40.50 -22.24
C ASN A 43 7.87 40.37 -21.88
N GLU A 44 8.71 40.19 -22.89
CA GLU A 44 10.18 40.19 -22.74
C GLU A 44 10.71 41.53 -22.19
N GLU A 45 10.07 42.65 -22.55
CA GLU A 45 10.35 44.00 -22.05
C GLU A 45 10.41 44.08 -20.52
N HIS A 46 9.53 43.35 -19.81
CA HIS A 46 9.51 43.29 -18.35
C HIS A 46 10.81 42.72 -17.77
N PHE A 47 11.40 41.72 -18.44
CA PHE A 47 12.65 41.12 -18.01
C PHE A 47 13.83 42.05 -18.27
N ILE A 48 13.84 42.75 -19.43
CA ILE A 48 14.85 43.76 -19.77
C ILE A 48 14.87 44.90 -18.73
N ILE A 49 13.70 45.45 -18.40
CA ILE A 49 13.58 46.57 -17.44
C ILE A 49 14.07 46.12 -16.04
N LEU A 50 13.67 44.92 -15.61
CA LEU A 50 14.01 44.42 -14.28
C LEU A 50 15.50 44.02 -14.14
N ASP A 51 16.09 43.45 -15.18
CA ASP A 51 17.53 43.13 -15.26
C ASP A 51 18.40 44.40 -15.19
N ASN A 52 18.00 45.45 -15.92
CA ASN A 52 18.68 46.74 -15.87
C ASN A 52 18.61 47.40 -14.49
N GLU A 53 17.45 47.38 -13.81
CA GLU A 53 17.32 47.93 -12.45
C GLU A 53 18.07 47.06 -11.41
N ALA A 54 18.15 45.74 -11.61
CA ALA A 54 18.92 44.84 -10.76
C ALA A 54 20.43 45.09 -10.84
N LYS A 55 20.98 45.20 -12.06
CA LYS A 55 22.38 45.57 -12.31
C LYS A 55 22.72 46.94 -11.73
N LYS A 56 21.82 47.91 -11.86
CA LYS A 56 21.96 49.27 -11.31
C LYS A 56 21.91 49.33 -9.78
N SER A 57 21.31 48.35 -9.12
CA SER A 57 21.11 48.34 -7.65
C SER A 57 21.83 47.21 -6.90
N ASP A 58 22.70 46.45 -7.57
CA ASP A 58 23.44 45.30 -7.01
C ASP A 58 22.54 44.27 -6.29
N LYS A 59 21.44 43.90 -6.97
CA LYS A 59 20.44 42.95 -6.49
C LYS A 59 20.42 41.67 -7.32
N LYS A 60 20.42 40.50 -6.66
CA LYS A 60 20.11 39.22 -7.30
C LYS A 60 18.59 39.05 -7.42
N ILE A 61 18.13 38.56 -8.57
CA ILE A 61 16.73 38.19 -8.81
C ILE A 61 16.60 36.66 -8.90
N SER A 62 15.56 36.13 -8.24
CA SER A 62 15.10 34.75 -8.41
C SER A 62 13.60 34.72 -8.72
N LEU A 63 13.14 33.78 -9.55
CA LEU A 63 11.72 33.60 -9.90
C LEU A 63 11.27 32.19 -9.49
N LEU A 64 10.25 32.11 -8.63
CA LEU A 64 9.52 30.88 -8.33
C LEU A 64 8.27 30.84 -9.21
N CYS A 65 8.34 30.13 -10.34
CA CYS A 65 7.33 30.19 -11.39
C CYS A 65 6.94 28.81 -11.95
N SER A 66 5.64 28.63 -12.21
CA SER A 66 5.02 27.40 -12.73
C SER A 66 4.64 27.46 -14.22
N SER A 67 5.04 28.50 -14.96
CA SER A 67 4.77 28.67 -16.39
C SER A 67 6.06 28.42 -17.20
N PRO A 68 6.05 27.51 -18.20
CA PRO A 68 7.25 27.20 -18.98
C PRO A 68 7.87 28.39 -19.69
N ASP A 69 7.06 29.29 -20.25
CA ASP A 69 7.55 30.36 -21.13
C ASP A 69 8.16 31.53 -20.36
N THR A 70 7.59 31.87 -19.20
CA THR A 70 8.25 32.80 -18.26
C THR A 70 9.52 32.19 -17.66
N ASN A 71 9.57 30.86 -17.47
CA ASN A 71 10.81 30.17 -17.08
C ASN A 71 11.88 30.17 -18.20
N LYS A 72 11.50 30.17 -19.49
CA LYS A 72 12.43 30.39 -20.62
C LYS A 72 12.97 31.82 -20.61
N LEU A 73 12.10 32.83 -20.52
CA LEU A 73 12.49 34.24 -20.47
C LEU A 73 13.39 34.54 -19.27
N ALA A 74 13.04 34.06 -18.07
CA ALA A 74 13.86 34.21 -16.87
C ALA A 74 15.30 33.68 -17.07
N LYS A 75 15.46 32.50 -17.69
CA LYS A 75 16.76 31.93 -18.02
C LYS A 75 17.53 32.73 -19.08
N LYS A 76 16.84 33.28 -20.10
CA LYS A 76 17.44 34.16 -21.12
C LYS A 76 18.10 35.39 -20.49
N TYR A 77 17.48 35.97 -19.46
CA TYR A 77 18.03 37.10 -18.68
C TYR A 77 18.85 36.68 -17.45
N LYS A 78 19.27 35.41 -17.37
CA LYS A 78 20.12 34.85 -16.30
C LYS A 78 19.55 35.00 -14.88
N PHE A 79 18.23 35.13 -14.73
CA PHE A 79 17.58 35.11 -13.42
C PHE A 79 17.52 33.67 -12.86
N ASP A 80 17.61 33.55 -11.54
CA ASP A 80 17.65 32.24 -10.87
C ASP A 80 16.24 31.62 -10.82
N VAL A 81 16.02 30.53 -11.56
CA VAL A 81 14.68 29.91 -11.69
C VAL A 81 14.49 28.81 -10.66
N LEU A 82 13.78 29.17 -9.58
CA LEU A 82 13.36 28.25 -8.54
C LEU A 82 12.17 27.45 -9.05
N LEU A 83 12.40 26.19 -9.43
CA LEU A 83 11.32 25.29 -9.85
C LEU A 83 10.50 24.86 -8.62
N ALA A 84 9.21 25.20 -8.62
CA ALA A 84 8.25 24.56 -7.71
C ALA A 84 8.21 23.05 -8.01
N LYS A 85 8.14 22.21 -6.97
CA LYS A 85 7.94 20.75 -7.15
C LYS A 85 6.54 20.49 -7.72
N SER A 86 6.43 20.46 -9.04
CA SER A 86 5.25 20.00 -9.76
C SER A 86 5.10 18.47 -9.63
N GLY A 87 3.99 18.04 -9.03
CA GLY A 87 3.43 16.74 -9.37
C GLY A 87 2.86 16.75 -10.79
N ASP A 88 2.63 15.55 -11.32
CA ASP A 88 2.04 15.28 -12.65
C ASP A 88 2.84 15.75 -13.87
N GLU A 89 3.92 15.03 -14.17
CA GLU A 89 4.22 14.66 -15.56
C GLU A 89 4.15 13.13 -15.70
N LYS A 90 3.37 12.64 -16.66
CA LYS A 90 3.37 11.24 -17.10
C LYS A 90 4.16 11.17 -18.41
N PRO A 91 5.22 10.35 -18.53
CA PRO A 91 5.93 10.22 -19.79
C PRO A 91 5.05 9.55 -20.85
N LEU A 92 4.87 10.23 -21.99
CA LEU A 92 4.37 9.61 -23.21
C LEU A 92 5.48 8.72 -23.79
N ILE A 93 5.24 7.42 -23.85
CA ILE A 93 6.19 6.47 -24.44
C ILE A 93 5.97 6.41 -25.95
N THR A 94 6.83 7.11 -26.70
CA THR A 94 7.05 6.85 -28.12
C THR A 94 8.28 5.96 -28.24
N ALA A 95 8.12 4.76 -28.78
CA ALA A 95 9.22 3.80 -28.94
C ALA A 95 9.55 3.59 -30.42
N VAL A 96 10.76 4.01 -30.83
CA VAL A 96 11.45 3.55 -32.04
C VAL A 96 12.92 3.37 -31.67
N ASN A 97 13.51 2.23 -32.02
CA ASN A 97 14.94 1.98 -31.83
C ASN A 97 15.72 2.39 -33.07
N GLN A 98 16.92 2.97 -32.91
CA GLN A 98 18.11 2.45 -33.60
C GLN A 98 19.43 2.96 -32.99
N PHE A 99 20.46 2.12 -33.11
CA PHE A 99 21.88 2.43 -32.92
C PHE A 99 22.40 3.19 -34.17
N ASP A 100 23.53 3.91 -34.18
CA ASP A 100 24.59 4.07 -33.17
C ASP A 100 24.84 5.59 -32.89
N SER A 101 26.01 6.25 -32.75
CA SER A 101 27.44 5.93 -32.87
C SER A 101 28.32 6.86 -31.98
N GLU A 102 29.64 6.89 -32.21
CA GLU A 102 30.64 7.68 -31.47
C GLU A 102 30.92 9.11 -32.03
N LYS A 103 31.23 10.03 -31.09
CA LYS A 103 32.35 11.02 -31.08
C LYS A 103 32.36 12.39 -31.81
N ASP A 104 32.78 13.36 -30.99
CA ASP A 104 33.81 14.40 -31.14
C ASP A 104 33.66 15.60 -32.13
N ASP A 105 33.55 16.78 -31.49
CA ASP A 105 34.25 18.06 -31.73
C ASP A 105 33.88 19.10 -32.83
N GLU A 106 33.95 20.35 -32.34
CA GLU A 106 34.23 21.65 -32.97
C GLU A 106 33.26 22.42 -33.92
N GLU A 107 33.39 23.75 -33.76
CA GLU A 107 32.87 24.94 -34.45
C GLU A 107 32.62 24.81 -35.98
N LYS A 108 31.69 25.55 -36.62
CA LYS A 108 31.66 27.04 -36.65
C LYS A 108 30.36 27.66 -37.21
N GLU A 109 30.40 29.00 -37.36
CA GLU A 109 29.37 29.89 -37.92
C GLU A 109 29.29 29.85 -39.47
N GLU A 110 28.12 30.16 -40.06
CA GLU A 110 27.94 31.33 -40.95
C GLU A 110 26.46 31.52 -41.39
N ASP A 111 26.14 32.68 -41.95
CA ASP A 111 24.78 33.18 -42.26
C ASP A 111 24.19 32.71 -43.60
N THR A 112 22.85 32.74 -43.73
CA THR A 112 22.20 33.55 -44.78
C THR A 112 20.71 33.87 -44.49
N GLU A 113 20.22 34.98 -45.03
CA GLU A 113 18.87 35.51 -44.79
C GLU A 113 17.84 35.19 -45.91
N LYS A 114 16.54 35.34 -45.59
CA LYS A 114 15.42 35.74 -46.49
C LYS A 114 15.01 34.72 -47.58
N SER A 115 13.75 34.63 -47.99
CA SER A 115 12.74 35.70 -48.13
C SER A 115 11.32 35.33 -47.69
N GLU A 116 10.52 36.36 -47.46
CA GLU A 116 9.06 36.30 -47.25
C GLU A 116 8.32 36.23 -48.61
N THR A 117 7.08 35.72 -48.64
CA THR A 117 6.09 36.19 -49.63
C THR A 117 4.66 36.06 -49.08
N GLU A 118 3.88 37.09 -49.39
CA GLU A 118 2.45 37.28 -49.10
C GLU A 118 1.59 36.55 -50.18
N GLN A 119 0.25 36.48 -50.17
CA GLN A 119 -0.79 36.95 -49.24
C GLN A 119 -2.10 36.10 -49.40
N GLU A 120 -3.22 36.62 -48.90
CA GLU A 120 -4.57 36.05 -49.00
C GLU A 120 -5.10 35.83 -50.42
N ASP A 121 -6.15 35.00 -50.55
CA ASP A 121 -7.27 35.31 -51.47
C ASP A 121 -8.61 34.91 -50.79
N LYS A 122 -9.73 35.51 -51.21
CA LYS A 122 -11.05 35.40 -50.55
C LYS A 122 -12.20 35.26 -51.54
N ASN A 123 -13.17 34.37 -51.26
CA ASN A 123 -14.61 34.70 -51.09
C ASN A 123 -15.56 33.48 -51.22
N GLN A 124 -16.67 33.55 -50.46
CA GLN A 124 -18.03 33.03 -50.76
C GLN A 124 -18.21 31.50 -51.05
N GLU A 125 -19.34 30.85 -50.80
CA GLU A 125 -20.66 31.28 -50.27
C GLU A 125 -21.36 30.11 -49.52
N ASP A 126 -22.47 30.40 -48.83
CA ASP A 126 -23.58 29.57 -48.34
C ASP A 126 -23.51 28.02 -48.51
N ASN A 127 -23.93 27.19 -47.53
CA ASN A 127 -25.37 27.09 -47.19
C ASN A 127 -25.72 26.35 -45.87
N ASP A 128 -26.97 26.59 -45.46
CA ASP A 128 -27.88 26.02 -44.45
C ASP A 128 -27.51 24.79 -43.55
N ARG A 129 -27.72 25.04 -42.25
CA ARG A 129 -28.65 24.33 -41.34
C ARG A 129 -28.31 22.95 -40.75
N ALA A 130 -28.39 22.88 -39.42
CA ALA A 130 -28.24 21.66 -38.63
C ALA A 130 -29.42 20.68 -38.81
N LYS A 131 -29.12 19.37 -38.71
CA LYS A 131 -30.10 18.30 -38.60
C LYS A 131 -30.50 18.04 -37.14
N SER A 132 -31.79 17.92 -36.89
CA SER A 132 -32.37 17.29 -35.71
C SER A 132 -33.00 15.95 -36.07
N GLU A 133 -32.91 15.00 -35.13
CA GLU A 133 -33.76 13.80 -34.93
C GLU A 133 -34.57 13.22 -36.10
N GLU A 134 -34.36 11.92 -36.38
CA GLU A 134 -35.51 11.00 -36.38
C GLU A 134 -35.11 9.56 -36.00
N VAL A 135 -36.12 8.76 -35.63
CA VAL A 135 -36.01 7.41 -35.06
C VAL A 135 -36.46 6.37 -36.08
N LEU A 136 -35.79 5.21 -36.16
CA LEU A 136 -36.40 3.99 -36.71
C LEU A 136 -35.84 2.70 -36.08
N LYS A 137 -36.61 1.61 -36.17
CA LYS A 137 -36.39 0.33 -35.47
C LYS A 137 -35.69 -0.70 -36.36
N PRO A 138 -34.96 -1.69 -35.79
CA PRO A 138 -34.29 -2.72 -36.57
C PRO A 138 -35.27 -3.77 -37.13
N ALA A 139 -34.94 -4.31 -38.31
CA ALA A 139 -35.54 -5.53 -38.86
C ALA A 139 -34.56 -6.70 -38.68
N GLY A 140 -35.06 -7.89 -38.35
CA GLY A 140 -34.24 -9.07 -38.08
C GLY A 140 -34.05 -10.02 -39.26
N ARG A 141 -33.22 -11.03 -39.07
CA ARG A 141 -33.24 -12.31 -39.80
C ARG A 141 -33.05 -13.46 -38.81
N MET A 142 -33.76 -14.56 -39.05
CA MET A 142 -33.61 -15.84 -38.36
C MET A 142 -32.77 -16.80 -39.20
N TYR A 143 -31.95 -17.62 -38.53
CA TYR A 143 -31.88 -19.09 -38.54
C TYR A 143 -30.96 -19.41 -37.34
N ASP A 144 -31.39 -20.19 -36.33
CA ASP A 144 -31.32 -21.67 -36.27
C ASP A 144 -29.92 -22.22 -36.60
N ASP A 145 -29.35 -23.15 -35.84
CA ASP A 145 -30.03 -24.27 -35.16
C ASP A 145 -29.59 -24.49 -33.68
N ASN A 146 -30.21 -25.49 -33.04
CA ASN A 146 -30.26 -25.84 -31.62
C ASN A 146 -28.93 -26.21 -30.91
N ASP A 147 -28.86 -25.92 -29.60
CA ASP A 147 -28.98 -26.98 -28.57
C ASP A 147 -29.33 -26.43 -27.17
N GLU A 148 -30.12 -27.17 -26.39
CA GLU A 148 -30.62 -26.75 -25.06
C GLU A 148 -29.60 -26.95 -23.92
N PHE A 149 -29.65 -26.07 -22.89
CA PHE A 149 -29.79 -26.52 -21.50
C PHE A 149 -30.43 -25.42 -20.62
N GLN A 150 -31.31 -25.82 -19.71
CA GLN A 150 -32.26 -24.92 -19.03
C GLN A 150 -31.69 -24.28 -17.74
N VAL A 151 -31.89 -22.97 -17.59
CA VAL A 151 -31.63 -22.24 -16.32
C VAL A 151 -32.96 -21.75 -15.75
N MET A 152 -33.52 -22.48 -14.77
CA MET A 152 -34.68 -22.00 -14.01
C MET A 152 -34.27 -20.86 -13.08
N THR A 153 -34.68 -19.64 -13.41
CA THR A 153 -34.70 -18.53 -12.46
C THR A 153 -36.05 -18.48 -11.76
N VAL A 154 -36.07 -18.29 -10.43
CA VAL A 154 -37.28 -17.99 -9.67
C VAL A 154 -37.03 -16.74 -8.84
N SER A 155 -37.72 -15.66 -9.19
CA SER A 155 -37.67 -14.39 -8.47
C SER A 155 -38.62 -14.41 -7.27
N LYS A 156 -38.20 -13.83 -6.13
CA LYS A 156 -39.16 -13.47 -5.07
C LYS A 156 -38.78 -12.24 -4.25
N MET A 157 -39.34 -11.12 -4.69
CA MET A 157 -39.96 -10.07 -3.88
C MET A 157 -39.18 -9.53 -2.67
N ARG A 158 -38.66 -8.30 -2.80
CA ARG A 158 -38.33 -7.45 -1.66
C ARG A 158 -39.59 -7.19 -0.82
N ARG A 159 -39.46 -7.22 0.51
CA ARG A 159 -40.33 -6.50 1.45
C ARG A 159 -39.46 -5.64 2.35
N SER A 160 -39.72 -4.34 2.37
CA SER A 160 -39.28 -3.48 3.47
C SER A 160 -40.04 -3.85 4.74
N LEU A 161 -39.45 -3.58 5.91
CA LEU A 161 -40.07 -3.87 7.19
C LEU A 161 -39.66 -2.81 8.21
N GLU A 162 -40.42 -1.73 8.22
CA GLU A 162 -40.25 -0.59 9.10
C GLU A 162 -41.55 -0.43 9.92
N GLY A 163 -41.43 -0.48 11.25
CA GLY A 163 -42.54 -0.19 12.17
C GLY A 163 -43.47 -1.36 12.56
N ILE A 164 -43.03 -2.23 13.48
CA ILE A 164 -43.91 -2.76 14.57
C ILE A 164 -43.14 -2.64 15.90
N VAL A 165 -43.84 -2.29 16.98
CA VAL A 165 -43.26 -1.87 18.28
C VAL A 165 -43.77 -2.74 19.42
N LYS A 166 -42.84 -3.15 20.33
CA LYS A 166 -43.02 -3.68 21.71
C LYS A 166 -44.20 -4.64 22.02
N GLN A 167 -43.88 -5.79 22.64
CA GLN A 167 -44.31 -6.10 24.02
C GLN A 167 -43.70 -7.42 24.57
N GLY A 168 -43.69 -7.54 25.91
CA GLY A 168 -43.84 -8.81 26.66
C GLY A 168 -42.68 -9.82 26.63
N GLY A 169 -41.90 -9.90 27.71
CA GLY A 169 -40.86 -10.94 27.87
C GLY A 169 -41.32 -12.18 28.65
N LYS A 170 -40.83 -13.36 28.25
CA LYS A 170 -40.68 -14.57 29.09
C LYS A 170 -39.39 -15.30 28.70
N PRO A 171 -38.56 -15.79 29.65
CA PRO A 171 -37.34 -16.52 29.31
C PRO A 171 -37.65 -17.95 28.85
N LEU A 172 -37.27 -18.30 27.63
CA LEU A 172 -37.34 -19.67 27.11
C LEU A 172 -36.14 -20.48 27.61
N LYS A 173 -36.41 -21.57 28.36
CA LYS A 173 -35.38 -22.57 28.70
C LYS A 173 -35.02 -23.38 27.45
N ILE A 174 -33.76 -23.34 27.04
CA ILE A 174 -33.23 -24.21 25.99
C ILE A 174 -32.61 -25.44 26.67
N ASN A 175 -33.23 -26.61 26.49
CA ASN A 175 -32.59 -27.89 26.80
C ASN A 175 -31.73 -28.30 25.60
N PRO A 176 -30.42 -28.59 25.76
CA PRO A 176 -29.61 -29.11 24.66
C PRO A 176 -30.03 -30.56 24.32
N PRO A 177 -30.13 -30.93 23.03
CA PRO A 177 -30.37 -32.30 22.62
C PRO A 177 -29.15 -33.19 22.89
N LYS A 178 -29.38 -34.49 23.15
CA LYS A 178 -28.30 -35.47 23.35
C LYS A 178 -27.55 -35.76 22.05
N GLU A 179 -26.27 -35.42 22.00
CA GLU A 179 -25.36 -35.99 21.01
C GLU A 179 -25.08 -37.48 21.30
N ARG A 180 -24.90 -38.27 20.25
CA ARG A 180 -24.38 -39.64 20.33
C ARG A 180 -22.95 -39.63 19.78
N PRO A 181 -21.93 -40.10 20.51
CA PRO A 181 -20.55 -40.07 20.03
C PRO A 181 -20.35 -41.04 18.86
N VAL A 182 -19.91 -40.51 17.73
CA VAL A 182 -19.37 -41.31 16.61
C VAL A 182 -17.85 -41.33 16.74
N SER A 183 -17.26 -42.51 16.95
CA SER A 183 -15.83 -42.68 17.16
C SER A 183 -15.05 -42.67 15.84
N LEU A 184 -14.27 -41.61 15.59
CA LEU A 184 -13.28 -41.56 14.49
C LEU A 184 -11.86 -41.57 15.07
N SER A 185 -11.17 -42.70 14.89
CA SER A 185 -9.89 -43.02 15.53
C SER A 185 -8.69 -42.38 14.84
N VAL A 186 -8.43 -41.09 15.09
CA VAL A 186 -7.25 -40.38 14.57
C VAL A 186 -5.97 -40.79 15.32
N LYS A 187 -5.11 -41.59 14.69
CA LYS A 187 -3.76 -41.90 15.20
C LYS A 187 -2.84 -40.66 15.09
N LYS A 188 -2.61 -39.98 16.21
CA LYS A 188 -1.63 -38.91 16.34
C LYS A 188 -0.23 -39.48 16.57
N LYS A 189 0.77 -39.14 15.73
CA LYS A 189 2.20 -39.26 16.05
C LYS A 189 2.72 -37.90 16.52
N PRO A 190 3.41 -37.78 17.66
CA PRO A 190 4.22 -36.61 17.98
C PRO A 190 5.60 -36.67 17.29
N ALA A 191 6.32 -35.56 17.30
CA ALA A 191 7.65 -35.41 16.68
C ALA A 191 8.79 -35.85 17.62
N HIS A 192 10.01 -35.91 17.08
CA HIS A 192 11.26 -35.96 17.86
C HIS A 192 11.68 -34.55 18.26
N GLU A 193 12.31 -34.39 19.43
CA GLU A 193 13.43 -33.46 19.62
C GLU A 193 14.36 -33.92 20.75
N TYR A 194 15.49 -33.21 20.87
CA TYR A 194 16.78 -33.50 21.51
C TYR A 194 16.89 -34.35 22.80
N GLN A 195 18.06 -35.01 22.91
CA GLN A 195 18.63 -35.48 24.17
C GLN A 195 19.37 -34.33 24.88
N SER A 196 19.19 -34.21 26.20
CA SER A 196 20.19 -33.69 27.12
C SER A 196 20.63 -34.81 28.06
N VAL A 197 21.87 -34.74 28.55
CA VAL A 197 22.44 -35.73 29.48
C VAL A 197 22.57 -35.06 30.84
N ASP A 198 21.95 -35.64 31.88
CA ASP A 198 22.22 -35.29 33.29
C ASP A 198 21.89 -36.48 34.22
N ASP A 199 22.95 -37.14 34.65
CA ASP A 199 23.28 -37.60 36.01
C ASP A 199 22.28 -38.30 36.98
N ILE A 200 22.67 -39.56 37.28
CA ILE A 200 23.03 -40.07 38.62
C ILE A 200 21.94 -40.47 39.66
N LYS A 201 21.96 -41.79 39.96
CA LYS A 201 21.60 -42.51 41.22
C LYS A 201 20.18 -42.39 41.82
N ASN A 202 19.55 -43.56 41.98
CA ASN A 202 19.34 -44.28 43.26
C ASN A 202 18.57 -45.61 42.98
N VAL A 203 18.67 -46.72 43.72
CA VAL A 203 19.56 -47.12 44.84
C VAL A 203 19.77 -48.66 44.78
N TRP A 204 20.81 -49.21 45.40
CA TRP A 204 21.05 -50.67 45.46
C TRP A 204 20.35 -51.36 46.63
N LYS A 205 19.64 -52.48 46.36
CA LYS A 205 19.61 -53.78 47.09
C LYS A 205 18.56 -54.68 46.39
N ASP A 206 18.94 -55.80 45.77
CA ASP A 206 19.47 -57.05 46.34
C ASP A 206 18.39 -57.89 47.06
N GLN A 207 17.90 -58.95 46.40
CA GLN A 207 18.25 -60.31 46.79
C GLN A 207 17.97 -61.35 45.69
N ASN A 208 18.64 -62.50 45.78
CA ASN A 208 18.44 -63.65 44.90
C ASN A 208 17.15 -64.40 45.24
N GLU A 209 16.43 -64.90 44.23
CA GLU A 209 15.86 -66.25 44.33
C GLU A 209 15.76 -66.96 42.97
N ARG A 210 15.92 -68.29 42.96
CA ARG A 210 15.99 -69.12 41.75
C ARG A 210 14.65 -69.81 41.49
N ILE A 211 13.82 -69.27 40.59
CA ILE A 211 12.62 -69.98 40.12
C ILE A 211 12.77 -70.46 38.67
N ARG A 212 13.14 -71.75 38.60
CA ARG A 212 12.79 -72.77 37.61
C ARG A 212 11.94 -72.29 36.42
N VAL A 213 12.49 -72.40 35.21
CA VAL A 213 11.68 -72.46 33.98
C VAL A 213 10.93 -73.81 34.01
N PRO A 214 9.58 -73.84 33.90
CA PRO A 214 8.85 -75.10 33.83
C PRO A 214 9.04 -75.78 32.47
N SER A 215 9.36 -77.06 32.48
CA SER A 215 9.40 -77.90 31.29
C SER A 215 8.02 -78.51 31.02
N GLU A 216 7.30 -78.01 30.03
CA GLU A 216 6.16 -78.73 29.43
C GLU A 216 6.33 -78.92 27.92
N SER A 217 5.78 -80.03 27.43
CA SER A 217 6.16 -80.63 26.16
C SER A 217 5.09 -80.47 25.09
N ILE A 218 5.37 -79.70 24.04
CA ILE A 218 4.59 -79.71 22.79
C ILE A 218 5.40 -80.46 21.70
N TRP A 219 5.61 -81.77 21.90
CA TRP A 219 6.15 -82.69 20.88
C TRP A 219 5.67 -84.14 21.08
N THR A 220 4.35 -84.34 21.04
CA THR A 220 3.72 -85.66 20.82
C THR A 220 2.67 -85.50 19.73
N GLY A 221 2.85 -86.16 18.57
CA GLY A 221 1.93 -85.90 17.44
C GLY A 221 2.17 -86.61 16.10
N ILE A 222 3.35 -87.18 15.83
CA ILE A 222 3.57 -88.03 14.64
C ILE A 222 4.01 -89.43 15.09
N ASN A 223 3.18 -90.43 14.76
CA ASN A 223 3.31 -91.79 15.26
C ASN A 223 4.12 -92.69 14.30
N ASN A 224 4.67 -93.79 14.81
CA ASN A 224 5.62 -94.64 14.10
C ASN A 224 4.97 -95.49 12.99
N ARG A 225 5.34 -95.21 11.73
CA ARG A 225 5.42 -96.13 10.56
C ARG A 225 6.17 -95.36 9.45
N THR A 226 7.30 -95.79 8.89
CA THR A 226 7.96 -97.11 8.90
C THR A 226 9.46 -97.03 9.18
N ARG A 227 10.03 -98.03 9.86
CA ARG A 227 11.49 -98.24 9.88
C ARG A 227 11.91 -98.99 8.61
N LYS A 228 12.52 -98.30 7.64
CA LYS A 228 13.46 -98.94 6.70
C LYS A 228 14.78 -98.17 6.64
N SER A 229 15.85 -98.94 6.78
CA SER A 229 17.26 -98.59 6.85
C SER A 229 17.69 -97.27 6.20
N LEU A 230 18.20 -96.35 7.04
CA LEU A 230 19.23 -95.38 6.65
C LEU A 230 20.39 -95.34 7.68
N ARG A 231 20.75 -96.52 8.18
CA ARG A 231 22.00 -96.76 8.91
C ARG A 231 23.15 -96.68 7.87
N ASN A 232 24.13 -95.80 8.12
CA ASN A 232 25.30 -95.49 7.28
C ASN A 232 25.15 -94.36 6.24
N PHE A 233 24.68 -93.16 6.63
CA PHE A 233 25.26 -91.94 6.06
C PHE A 233 26.57 -91.61 6.80
N PRO A 234 27.72 -91.43 6.12
CA PRO A 234 28.96 -91.07 6.78
C PRO A 234 28.88 -89.64 7.34
N ARG A 235 29.52 -89.37 8.49
CA ARG A 235 29.56 -88.02 9.10
C ARG A 235 30.03 -86.92 8.12
N LYS A 236 30.87 -87.28 7.14
CA LYS A 236 31.31 -86.43 6.02
C LYS A 236 30.16 -85.86 5.18
N SER A 237 29.05 -86.60 5.02
CA SER A 237 27.89 -86.19 4.21
C SER A 237 27.05 -85.09 4.88
N LEU A 238 26.83 -85.19 6.20
CA LEU A 238 26.17 -84.12 6.98
C LEU A 238 27.00 -82.83 7.00
N ILE A 239 28.32 -82.95 7.12
CA ILE A 239 29.24 -81.81 7.00
C ILE A 239 29.15 -81.18 5.60
N GLY A 240 29.12 -82.01 4.54
CA GLY A 240 28.91 -81.53 3.17
C GLY A 240 27.60 -80.78 2.98
N LEU A 241 26.48 -81.29 3.49
CA LEU A 241 25.19 -80.60 3.46
C LEU A 241 25.19 -79.28 4.23
N GLY A 242 25.87 -79.22 5.38
CA GLY A 242 26.07 -77.98 6.14
C GLY A 242 26.85 -76.93 5.35
N VAL A 243 27.96 -77.33 4.72
CA VAL A 243 28.77 -76.46 3.85
C VAL A 243 27.97 -75.98 2.64
N ILE A 244 27.22 -76.86 1.98
CA ILE A 244 26.34 -76.49 0.84
C ILE A 244 25.26 -75.49 1.29
N SER A 245 24.65 -75.68 2.46
CA SER A 245 23.67 -74.74 3.02
C SER A 245 24.28 -73.37 3.31
N VAL A 246 25.48 -73.32 3.90
CA VAL A 246 26.20 -72.05 4.16
C VAL A 246 26.64 -71.37 2.86
N VAL A 247 27.03 -72.11 1.82
CA VAL A 247 27.35 -71.57 0.49
C VAL A 247 26.10 -71.05 -0.24
N LEU A 248 24.95 -71.72 -0.09
CA LEU A 248 23.68 -71.26 -0.64
C LEU A 248 23.17 -69.99 0.08
N LEU A 249 23.18 -69.97 1.42
CA LEU A 249 22.87 -68.76 2.19
C LEU A 249 23.86 -67.63 1.87
N GLY A 250 25.15 -67.94 1.75
CA GLY A 250 26.19 -66.99 1.38
C GLY A 250 25.97 -66.39 0.00
N THR A 251 25.62 -67.19 -1.01
CA THR A 251 25.31 -66.69 -2.36
C THR A 251 23.98 -65.94 -2.43
N ILE A 252 22.93 -66.39 -1.73
CA ILE A 252 21.67 -65.65 -1.60
C ILE A 252 21.89 -64.28 -0.94
N ILE A 253 22.66 -64.21 0.15
CA ILE A 253 23.01 -62.95 0.82
C ILE A 253 23.89 -62.07 -0.08
N TYR A 254 24.90 -62.64 -0.74
CA TYR A 254 25.79 -61.91 -1.65
C TYR A 254 25.02 -61.25 -2.82
N ILE A 255 24.03 -61.96 -3.39
CA ILE A 255 23.16 -61.45 -4.45
C ILE A 255 22.10 -60.47 -3.91
N SER A 256 21.57 -60.69 -2.70
CA SER A 256 20.42 -59.95 -2.15
C SER A 256 20.78 -58.77 -1.23
N ALA A 257 22.04 -58.59 -0.81
CA ALA A 257 22.42 -57.51 0.14
C ALA A 257 22.56 -56.10 -0.48
N GLY A 258 22.58 -55.99 -1.82
CA GLY A 258 22.94 -54.75 -2.51
C GLY A 258 21.96 -53.58 -2.29
N ASN A 259 22.49 -52.45 -1.83
CA ASN A 259 21.80 -51.16 -1.71
C ASN A 259 22.69 -50.04 -2.28
N ALA A 260 22.08 -49.08 -2.97
CA ALA A 260 22.76 -47.92 -3.54
C ALA A 260 22.22 -46.61 -2.95
N LYS A 261 23.12 -45.67 -2.65
CA LYS A 261 22.80 -44.27 -2.38
C LYS A 261 23.37 -43.40 -3.49
N ILE A 262 22.58 -42.46 -4.01
CA ILE A 262 22.97 -41.53 -5.07
C ILE A 262 22.66 -40.12 -4.59
N ASP A 263 23.70 -39.36 -4.22
CA ASP A 263 23.58 -37.94 -3.88
C ASP A 263 23.92 -37.10 -5.11
N ILE A 264 22.98 -36.30 -5.61
CA ILE A 264 23.14 -35.49 -6.84
C ILE A 264 23.11 -34.01 -6.49
N MET A 265 24.07 -33.23 -6.99
CA MET A 265 24.03 -31.77 -6.98
C MET A 265 23.72 -31.27 -8.40
N PRO A 266 22.56 -30.64 -8.64
CA PRO A 266 22.21 -30.12 -9.97
C PRO A 266 23.09 -28.95 -10.41
N LYS A 267 23.21 -28.76 -11.71
CA LYS A 267 23.91 -27.60 -12.30
C LYS A 267 23.20 -26.30 -11.92
N LYS A 268 23.94 -25.42 -11.26
CA LYS A 268 23.48 -24.07 -10.87
C LYS A 268 23.53 -23.15 -12.08
N GLN A 269 22.54 -22.27 -12.19
CA GLN A 269 22.51 -21.18 -13.16
C GLN A 269 22.13 -19.88 -12.43
N PRO A 270 22.86 -18.77 -12.64
CA PRO A 270 22.54 -17.51 -11.98
C PRO A 270 21.19 -16.98 -12.48
N LEU A 271 20.41 -16.43 -11.56
CA LEU A 271 19.16 -15.73 -11.84
C LEU A 271 19.31 -14.27 -11.47
N ASP A 272 18.90 -13.40 -12.40
CA ASP A 272 18.57 -12.01 -12.18
C ASP A 272 17.31 -11.73 -13.00
N ILE A 273 16.17 -11.64 -12.34
CA ILE A 273 14.83 -11.58 -12.97
C ILE A 273 14.00 -10.51 -12.29
N GLN A 274 13.34 -9.67 -13.07
CA GLN A 274 12.30 -8.75 -12.59
C GLN A 274 10.92 -9.33 -12.90
N LEU A 275 10.03 -9.33 -11.91
CA LEU A 275 8.69 -9.90 -12.02
C LEU A 275 7.65 -8.92 -11.48
N LYS A 276 6.82 -8.38 -12.37
CA LYS A 276 5.69 -7.51 -12.01
C LYS A 276 4.54 -8.38 -11.49
N VAL A 277 4.17 -8.18 -10.23
CA VAL A 277 3.15 -8.93 -9.48
C VAL A 277 2.00 -7.99 -9.09
N SER A 278 0.78 -8.53 -9.04
CA SER A 278 -0.42 -7.85 -8.54
C SER A 278 -1.05 -8.61 -7.38
N ALA A 279 -1.27 -7.94 -6.25
CA ALA A 279 -1.97 -8.47 -5.08
C ALA A 279 -3.30 -7.73 -4.84
N SER A 280 -4.37 -8.46 -4.53
CA SER A 280 -5.69 -7.89 -4.25
C SER A 280 -6.56 -8.88 -3.47
N ASP A 281 -7.52 -8.37 -2.71
CA ASP A 281 -8.61 -9.12 -2.08
C ASP A 281 -9.57 -9.76 -3.11
N LYS A 282 -9.55 -9.26 -4.36
CA LYS A 282 -10.32 -9.78 -5.50
C LYS A 282 -9.69 -11.02 -6.15
N PHE A 283 -8.50 -11.44 -5.73
CA PHE A 283 -7.82 -12.63 -6.25
C PHE A 283 -7.91 -13.76 -5.22
N SER A 284 -8.50 -14.90 -5.61
CA SER A 284 -8.79 -16.02 -4.70
C SER A 284 -7.73 -17.14 -4.71
N PHE A 285 -6.81 -17.13 -5.67
CA PHE A 285 -5.72 -18.10 -5.80
C PHE A 285 -4.51 -17.48 -6.51
N VAL A 286 -3.38 -18.18 -6.48
CA VAL A 286 -2.13 -17.77 -7.16
C VAL A 286 -2.22 -18.10 -8.66
N ASP A 287 -2.10 -17.09 -9.50
CA ASP A 287 -2.14 -17.20 -10.97
C ASP A 287 -0.79 -16.73 -11.55
N ALA A 288 0.08 -17.69 -11.87
CA ALA A 288 1.36 -17.48 -12.56
C ALA A 288 1.22 -17.37 -14.09
N GLY A 289 -0.01 -17.33 -14.62
CA GLY A 289 -0.30 -16.89 -15.99
C GLY A 289 -0.41 -15.37 -16.09
N LEU A 290 -1.08 -14.74 -15.11
CA LEU A 290 -1.31 -13.29 -15.05
C LEU A 290 -0.50 -12.55 -13.95
N ASN A 291 0.43 -13.27 -13.29
CA ASN A 291 1.26 -12.80 -12.18
C ASN A 291 0.45 -12.21 -10.99
N LYS A 292 -0.63 -12.88 -10.59
CA LYS A 292 -1.51 -12.45 -9.49
C LYS A 292 -1.37 -13.34 -8.25
N ILE A 293 -1.43 -12.72 -7.07
CA ILE A 293 -1.49 -13.42 -5.78
C ILE A 293 -2.69 -12.95 -4.95
N PRO A 294 -3.30 -13.82 -4.13
CA PRO A 294 -4.33 -13.40 -3.18
C PRO A 294 -3.74 -12.44 -2.15
N GLY A 295 -4.55 -11.46 -1.76
CA GLY A 295 -4.22 -10.51 -0.69
C GLY A 295 -5.43 -10.18 0.17
N GLN A 296 -5.25 -9.24 1.08
CA GLN A 296 -6.30 -8.69 1.93
C GLN A 296 -6.12 -7.17 2.00
N LEU A 297 -7.18 -6.43 1.72
CA LEU A 297 -7.19 -4.96 1.80
C LEU A 297 -7.31 -4.52 3.26
N PHE A 298 -6.43 -3.60 3.67
CA PHE A 298 -6.45 -2.95 4.98
C PHE A 298 -6.60 -1.44 4.79
N SER A 299 -7.41 -0.83 5.66
CA SER A 299 -7.62 0.62 5.71
C SER A 299 -7.59 1.05 7.17
N VAL A 300 -6.56 1.80 7.57
CA VAL A 300 -6.38 2.26 8.96
C VAL A 300 -6.36 3.78 8.95
N GLU A 301 -7.24 4.40 9.74
CA GLU A 301 -7.24 5.83 10.04
C GLU A 301 -7.02 6.05 11.54
N LYS A 302 -6.26 7.08 11.89
CA LYS A 302 -5.98 7.50 13.26
C LYS A 302 -5.93 9.03 13.35
N ASN A 303 -6.27 9.54 14.52
CA ASN A 303 -6.19 10.95 14.88
C ASN A 303 -5.49 11.11 16.24
N ALA A 304 -4.75 12.19 16.42
CA ALA A 304 -4.22 12.62 17.70
C ALA A 304 -4.45 14.12 17.85
N ALA A 305 -4.81 14.56 19.06
CA ALA A 305 -5.02 15.96 19.40
C ALA A 305 -4.34 16.29 20.73
N GLN A 306 -3.73 17.47 20.80
CA GLN A 306 -2.99 17.93 21.98
C GLN A 306 -2.97 19.46 22.06
N THR A 307 -2.94 19.99 23.28
CA THR A 307 -2.74 21.42 23.57
C THR A 307 -1.26 21.74 23.69
N PHE A 308 -0.82 22.81 23.04
CA PHE A 308 0.55 23.32 23.04
C PHE A 308 0.58 24.76 23.56
N GLN A 309 1.55 25.08 24.42
CA GLN A 309 1.79 26.44 24.91
C GLN A 309 2.51 27.27 23.85
N THR A 310 2.24 28.58 23.77
CA THR A 310 2.97 29.47 22.85
C THR A 310 4.21 30.07 23.51
N THR A 311 5.26 30.28 22.70
CA THR A 311 6.56 30.81 23.17
C THR A 311 6.84 32.23 22.72
N GLY A 312 6.26 32.68 21.60
CA GLY A 312 6.45 34.04 21.09
C GLY A 312 5.62 35.09 21.82
N GLU A 313 6.23 36.25 22.09
CA GLU A 313 5.53 37.46 22.51
C GLU A 313 5.65 38.53 21.42
N LYS A 314 4.55 39.22 21.11
CA LYS A 314 4.51 40.36 20.19
C LYS A 314 3.59 41.44 20.76
N GLU A 315 3.85 42.69 20.39
CA GLU A 315 2.85 43.74 20.55
C GLU A 315 1.87 43.67 19.38
N VAL A 316 0.59 43.48 19.69
CA VAL A 316 -0.46 43.17 18.72
C VAL A 316 -1.70 44.03 18.94
N ALA A 317 -2.47 44.22 17.87
CA ALA A 317 -3.80 44.85 17.90
C ALA A 317 -4.78 43.95 17.12
N GLN A 318 -5.03 42.75 17.65
CA GLN A 318 -5.82 41.72 16.99
C GLN A 318 -7.27 41.70 17.44
N LYS A 319 -8.15 41.52 16.46
CA LYS A 319 -9.60 41.43 16.60
C LYS A 319 -9.99 39.96 16.71
N ALA A 320 -10.81 39.63 17.71
CA ALA A 320 -11.30 38.27 17.86
C ALA A 320 -12.09 37.83 16.61
N ARG A 321 -12.00 36.53 16.31
CA ARG A 321 -12.70 35.85 15.21
C ARG A 321 -13.44 34.64 15.74
N GLY A 322 -14.39 34.18 14.94
CA GLY A 322 -15.05 32.91 15.10
C GLY A 322 -16.22 32.79 14.13
N THR A 323 -17.03 31.76 14.33
CA THR A 323 -18.10 31.38 13.42
C THR A 323 -19.45 31.53 14.11
N ILE A 324 -20.39 32.20 13.45
CA ILE A 324 -21.81 32.21 13.86
C ILE A 324 -22.66 31.50 12.82
N THR A 325 -23.65 30.74 13.28
CA THR A 325 -24.78 30.31 12.47
C THR A 325 -25.85 31.39 12.55
N VAL A 326 -26.18 32.01 11.42
CA VAL A 326 -27.26 32.99 11.32
C VAL A 326 -28.54 32.27 10.91
N PHE A 327 -29.58 32.42 11.72
CA PHE A 327 -30.90 31.84 11.54
C PHE A 327 -31.90 32.89 11.04
N ASN A 328 -32.90 32.42 10.28
CA ASN A 328 -34.03 33.19 9.80
C ASN A 328 -35.32 32.41 10.06
N GLU A 329 -36.03 32.82 11.09
CA GLU A 329 -37.36 32.36 11.51
C GLU A 329 -38.47 33.33 11.08
N TYR A 330 -38.13 34.42 10.37
CA TYR A 330 -39.08 35.48 10.03
C TYR A 330 -40.12 35.03 9.00
N GLY A 331 -39.70 34.24 8.01
CA GLY A 331 -40.57 33.70 6.97
C GLY A 331 -39.81 32.97 5.86
N THR A 332 -40.53 32.59 4.80
CA THR A 332 -40.00 31.85 3.65
C THR A 332 -39.11 32.69 2.72
N THR A 333 -39.08 34.01 2.89
CA THR A 333 -38.21 34.93 2.14
C THR A 333 -36.76 34.86 2.61
N PRO A 334 -35.77 34.65 1.71
CA PRO A 334 -34.36 34.79 2.06
C PRO A 334 -34.00 36.22 2.49
N GLN A 335 -33.13 36.35 3.49
CA GLN A 335 -32.64 37.63 3.98
C GLN A 335 -31.18 37.84 3.53
N VAL A 336 -30.95 38.83 2.67
CA VAL A 336 -29.59 39.27 2.33
C VAL A 336 -29.04 40.14 3.46
N LEU A 337 -27.83 39.84 3.91
CA LEU A 337 -27.05 40.64 4.85
C LEU A 337 -25.73 41.04 4.17
N ILE A 338 -25.42 42.33 4.12
CA ILE A 338 -24.23 42.84 3.44
C ILE A 338 -22.95 42.52 4.22
N ALA A 339 -21.79 42.59 3.55
CA ALA A 339 -20.50 42.62 4.23
C ALA A 339 -20.47 43.74 5.29
N THR A 340 -19.77 43.51 6.40
CA THR A 340 -19.70 44.39 7.59
C THR A 340 -20.98 44.57 8.40
N THR A 341 -22.02 43.76 8.14
CA THR A 341 -23.26 43.72 8.94
C THR A 341 -22.92 43.49 10.42
N ARG A 342 -23.50 44.30 11.30
CA ARG A 342 -23.26 44.26 12.76
C ARG A 342 -24.08 43.14 13.40
N PHE A 343 -23.39 42.34 14.21
CA PHE A 343 -23.93 41.33 15.11
C PHE A 343 -23.52 41.71 16.54
N GLN A 344 -24.46 41.77 17.48
CA GLN A 344 -24.26 42.29 18.84
C GLN A 344 -24.65 41.25 19.89
N THR A 345 -23.75 40.97 20.83
CA THR A 345 -24.02 40.12 22.02
C THR A 345 -24.93 40.83 23.04
N PRO A 346 -25.48 40.13 24.04
CA PRO A 346 -26.19 40.77 25.16
C PRO A 346 -25.32 41.82 25.88
N ASP A 347 -24.02 41.55 26.02
CA ASP A 347 -23.01 42.46 26.60
C ASP A 347 -22.67 43.67 25.70
N GLY A 348 -23.30 43.82 24.54
CA GLY A 348 -23.09 44.95 23.63
C GLY A 348 -21.85 44.86 22.75
N LEU A 349 -21.14 43.73 22.74
CA LEU A 349 -19.94 43.54 21.92
C LEU A 349 -20.33 43.32 20.45
N ILE A 350 -19.78 44.15 19.56
CA ILE A 350 -20.09 44.14 18.13
C ILE A 350 -19.07 43.29 17.37
N PHE A 351 -19.59 42.36 16.57
CA PHE A 351 -18.90 41.56 15.56
C PHE A 351 -19.45 41.89 14.18
N ARG A 352 -18.70 41.58 13.11
CA ARG A 352 -19.03 41.93 11.73
C ARG A 352 -18.74 40.79 10.77
N THR A 353 -19.63 40.58 9.80
CA THR A 353 -19.41 39.63 8.69
C THR A 353 -18.32 40.13 7.74
N LEU A 354 -17.44 39.23 7.30
CA LEU A 354 -16.38 39.56 6.33
C LEU A 354 -16.88 39.66 4.88
N LYS A 355 -18.03 39.06 4.57
CA LYS A 355 -18.62 38.96 3.23
C LYS A 355 -20.14 39.17 3.31
N SER A 356 -20.75 39.54 2.19
CA SER A 356 -22.21 39.50 2.06
C SER A 356 -22.69 38.05 2.05
N ILE A 357 -23.80 37.77 2.75
CA ILE A 357 -24.41 36.44 2.84
C ILE A 357 -25.91 36.54 2.58
N THR A 358 -26.50 35.46 2.08
CA THR A 358 -27.95 35.32 1.94
C THR A 358 -28.41 34.21 2.86
N VAL A 359 -29.05 34.58 3.97
CA VAL A 359 -29.67 33.61 4.89
C VAL A 359 -30.92 33.06 4.19
N PRO A 360 -31.08 31.73 4.04
CA PRO A 360 -32.30 31.16 3.45
C PRO A 360 -33.55 31.55 4.23
N GLY A 361 -34.73 31.45 3.60
CA GLY A 361 -36.01 31.48 4.32
C GLY A 361 -36.28 30.20 5.08
N THR A 362 -37.30 30.22 5.95
CA THR A 362 -37.85 29.01 6.57
C THR A 362 -38.34 28.01 5.51
N LYS A 363 -38.22 26.72 5.80
CA LYS A 363 -38.79 25.62 5.00
C LYS A 363 -39.80 24.85 5.82
N VAL A 364 -40.77 24.22 5.15
CA VAL A 364 -41.70 23.26 5.79
C VAL A 364 -41.38 21.87 5.24
N GLU A 365 -40.99 20.96 6.13
CA GLU A 365 -40.65 19.58 5.78
C GLU A 365 -41.32 18.63 6.78
N ASN A 366 -42.07 17.65 6.28
CA ASN A 366 -42.89 16.73 7.08
C ASN A 366 -43.77 17.42 8.15
N GLY A 367 -44.34 18.59 7.80
CA GLY A 367 -45.20 19.39 8.68
C GLY A 367 -44.47 20.18 9.77
N LYS A 368 -43.13 20.12 9.84
CA LYS A 368 -42.32 20.94 10.76
C LYS A 368 -41.73 22.14 10.03
N ILE A 369 -41.75 23.30 10.69
CA ILE A 369 -41.04 24.50 10.23
C ILE A 369 -39.57 24.34 10.63
N ILE A 370 -38.67 24.35 9.65
CA ILE A 370 -37.22 24.34 9.84
C ILE A 370 -36.71 25.75 9.49
N PRO A 371 -35.99 26.45 10.38
CA PRO A 371 -35.44 27.78 10.09
C PRO A 371 -34.41 27.71 8.97
N GLY A 372 -34.35 28.76 8.16
CA GLY A 372 -33.25 28.93 7.21
C GLY A 372 -31.99 29.31 7.97
N SER A 373 -30.88 28.59 7.76
CA SER A 373 -29.63 28.82 8.49
C SER A 373 -28.41 28.86 7.57
N ILE A 374 -27.44 29.73 7.87
CA ILE A 374 -26.14 29.77 7.18
C ILE A 374 -25.02 30.06 8.20
N SER A 375 -23.89 29.36 8.06
CA SER A 375 -22.70 29.55 8.89
C SER A 375 -21.76 30.57 8.25
N VAL A 376 -21.19 31.50 9.04
CA VAL A 376 -20.36 32.62 8.55
C VAL A 376 -19.26 33.00 9.55
N GLU A 377 -18.06 33.30 9.03
CA GLU A 377 -16.97 33.89 9.80
C GLU A 377 -17.25 35.37 10.12
N VAL A 378 -17.13 35.73 11.39
CA VAL A 378 -17.22 37.10 11.89
C VAL A 378 -15.94 37.56 12.57
N VAL A 379 -15.71 38.87 12.57
CA VAL A 379 -14.57 39.54 13.22
C VAL A 379 -15.05 40.66 14.14
N ALA A 380 -14.38 40.85 15.28
CA ALA A 380 -14.69 41.90 16.24
C ALA A 380 -14.58 43.32 15.65
N ASP A 381 -15.43 44.23 16.12
CA ASP A 381 -15.39 45.66 15.74
C ASP A 381 -14.10 46.34 16.23
N LYS A 382 -13.56 45.92 17.37
CA LYS A 382 -12.33 46.46 17.99
C LYS A 382 -11.39 45.32 18.43
N PRO A 383 -10.06 45.57 18.50
CA PRO A 383 -9.12 44.61 19.07
C PRO A 383 -9.22 44.56 20.60
N GLY A 384 -8.72 43.48 21.20
CA GLY A 384 -8.66 43.30 22.66
C GLY A 384 -9.28 41.99 23.17
N GLN A 385 -8.84 41.56 24.35
CA GLN A 385 -9.25 40.29 24.96
C GLN A 385 -10.74 40.24 25.37
N SER A 386 -11.39 41.40 25.54
CA SER A 386 -12.83 41.49 25.85
C SER A 386 -13.73 40.91 24.76
N TYR A 387 -13.22 40.70 23.55
CA TYR A 387 -13.96 40.04 22.46
C TYR A 387 -13.73 38.51 22.39
N ASN A 388 -12.94 37.92 23.30
CA ASN A 388 -12.77 36.47 23.42
C ASN A 388 -13.90 35.86 24.27
N ILE A 389 -15.12 35.88 23.72
CA ILE A 389 -16.35 35.47 24.40
C ILE A 389 -16.65 33.96 24.25
N PRO A 390 -17.41 33.35 25.18
CA PRO A 390 -17.95 32.00 25.01
C PRO A 390 -18.98 31.91 23.86
N ALA A 391 -19.56 30.72 23.67
CA ALA A 391 -20.66 30.51 22.73
C ALA A 391 -21.92 31.27 23.17
N ASP A 392 -22.49 32.10 22.29
CA ASP A 392 -23.53 33.09 22.65
C ASP A 392 -24.51 33.41 21.47
N LYS A 393 -25.59 34.15 21.74
CA LYS A 393 -26.57 34.66 20.77
C LYS A 393 -26.25 36.11 20.37
N PHE A 394 -26.40 36.42 19.09
CA PHE A 394 -26.10 37.72 18.49
C PHE A 394 -27.34 38.32 17.81
N GLY A 395 -27.83 39.45 18.30
CA GLY A 395 -28.84 40.25 17.59
C GLY A 395 -28.25 41.03 16.43
N ILE A 396 -29.08 41.48 15.47
CA ILE A 396 -28.66 42.37 14.36
C ILE A 396 -29.21 43.78 14.64
N PRO A 397 -28.41 44.73 15.19
CA PRO A 397 -28.94 46.01 15.70
C PRO A 397 -29.65 46.85 14.63
N ALA A 398 -29.23 46.71 13.36
CA ALA A 398 -29.79 47.43 12.23
C ALA A 398 -31.27 47.11 11.94
N PHE A 399 -31.86 46.04 12.49
CA PHE A 399 -33.31 45.82 12.44
C PHE A 399 -34.03 46.61 13.55
N ASN A 400 -33.52 46.57 14.78
CA ASN A 400 -34.06 47.34 15.91
C ASN A 400 -33.97 48.87 15.65
N GLU A 401 -32.83 49.35 15.15
CA GLU A 401 -32.60 50.75 14.74
C GLU A 401 -33.56 51.23 13.64
N ARG A 402 -34.19 50.31 12.89
CA ARG A 402 -35.19 50.60 11.84
C ARG A 402 -36.64 50.40 12.31
N GLY A 403 -36.85 50.05 13.57
CA GLY A 403 -38.17 49.71 14.11
C GLY A 403 -38.70 48.33 13.68
N ASP A 404 -37.89 47.50 13.03
CA ASP A 404 -38.28 46.17 12.55
C ASP A 404 -38.06 45.12 13.65
N ALA A 405 -38.85 45.22 14.72
CA ALA A 405 -38.83 44.30 15.86
C ALA A 405 -39.08 42.85 15.40
N GLY A 406 -39.98 42.66 14.43
CA GLY A 406 -40.32 41.35 13.88
C GLY A 406 -39.11 40.62 13.27
N ARG A 407 -38.26 41.31 12.48
CA ARG A 407 -36.99 40.72 12.02
C ARG A 407 -35.93 40.66 13.12
N TYR A 408 -35.88 41.63 14.04
CA TYR A 408 -34.88 41.63 15.12
C TYR A 408 -34.98 40.40 16.04
N GLU A 409 -36.20 39.98 16.40
CA GLU A 409 -36.42 38.79 17.23
C GLU A 409 -36.12 37.48 16.48
N LYS A 410 -36.46 37.44 15.19
CA LYS A 410 -36.50 36.20 14.37
C LYS A 410 -35.33 36.02 13.40
N ILE A 411 -34.43 37.00 13.29
CA ILE A 411 -33.22 36.90 12.45
C ILE A 411 -32.01 37.23 13.32
N TYR A 412 -31.32 36.18 13.79
CA TYR A 412 -30.25 36.27 14.78
C TYR A 412 -29.06 35.37 14.42
N GLY A 413 -27.87 35.76 14.87
CA GLY A 413 -26.71 34.88 14.92
C GLY A 413 -26.68 34.06 16.22
N LYS A 414 -26.02 32.92 16.20
CA LYS A 414 -25.60 32.17 17.39
C LYS A 414 -24.24 31.53 17.09
N SER A 415 -23.27 31.61 18.00
CA SER A 415 -22.10 30.72 17.92
C SER A 415 -22.33 29.48 18.79
N ASP A 416 -21.85 28.34 18.32
CA ASP A 416 -21.70 27.12 19.10
C ASP A 416 -20.26 26.96 19.63
N GLU A 417 -19.34 27.79 19.12
CA GLU A 417 -17.94 27.92 19.56
C GLU A 417 -17.66 29.29 20.20
N THR A 418 -16.56 29.37 20.93
CA THR A 418 -16.04 30.61 21.55
C THR A 418 -15.29 31.46 20.53
N MET A 419 -15.44 32.79 20.58
CA MET A 419 -14.60 33.72 19.81
C MET A 419 -13.17 33.75 20.39
N ARG A 420 -12.15 33.80 19.54
CA ARG A 420 -10.71 33.73 19.93
C ARG A 420 -9.85 34.71 19.12
N GLY A 421 -8.58 34.91 19.52
CA GLY A 421 -7.62 35.76 18.80
C GLY A 421 -7.72 37.27 19.07
N GLY A 422 -8.58 37.71 20.00
CA GLY A 422 -8.67 39.10 20.43
C GLY A 422 -7.55 39.47 21.40
N ALA A 423 -6.73 40.47 21.06
CA ALA A 423 -5.65 40.97 21.91
C ALA A 423 -5.29 42.44 21.58
N ILE A 424 -4.78 43.17 22.57
CA ILE A 424 -4.26 44.53 22.40
C ILE A 424 -3.06 44.75 23.34
N GLY A 425 -1.99 45.36 22.82
CA GLY A 425 -0.72 45.51 23.54
C GLY A 425 0.14 44.24 23.46
N LYS A 426 1.02 44.03 24.44
CA LYS A 426 1.85 42.82 24.51
C LYS A 426 0.99 41.59 24.79
N ALA A 427 1.06 40.60 23.90
CA ALA A 427 0.42 39.31 24.08
C ALA A 427 1.32 38.17 23.57
N LYS A 428 1.05 36.97 24.07
CA LYS A 428 1.59 35.75 23.48
C LYS A 428 0.93 35.46 22.14
N VAL A 429 1.70 34.95 21.19
CA VAL A 429 1.27 34.59 19.83
C VAL A 429 1.79 33.22 19.42
N VAL A 430 1.02 32.49 18.61
CA VAL A 430 1.49 31.22 18.02
C VAL A 430 2.60 31.51 17.00
N THR A 431 3.82 31.07 17.26
CA THR A 431 4.92 31.21 16.28
C THR A 431 4.88 30.10 15.23
N ASP A 432 5.52 30.33 14.07
CA ASP A 432 5.81 29.27 13.10
C ASP A 432 6.54 28.08 13.75
N THR A 433 7.44 28.36 14.69
CA THR A 433 8.16 27.33 15.46
C THR A 433 7.24 26.52 16.35
N ASP A 434 6.33 27.15 17.11
CA ASP A 434 5.35 26.44 17.95
C ASP A 434 4.40 25.58 17.08
N PHE A 435 3.86 26.16 16.00
CA PHE A 435 2.90 25.50 15.12
C PHE A 435 3.51 24.31 14.37
N ASN A 436 4.73 24.45 13.83
CA ASN A 436 5.40 23.36 13.14
C ASN A 436 5.91 22.27 14.10
N ALA A 437 6.35 22.63 15.31
CA ALA A 437 6.73 21.65 16.34
C ALA A 437 5.52 20.83 16.82
N ALA A 438 4.36 21.48 17.05
CA ALA A 438 3.10 20.81 17.35
C ALA A 438 2.70 19.84 16.22
N LYS A 439 2.71 20.33 14.97
CA LYS A 439 2.38 19.54 13.78
C LYS A 439 3.31 18.34 13.64
N GLN A 440 4.62 18.50 13.80
CA GLN A 440 5.59 17.41 13.68
C GLN A 440 5.42 16.37 14.80
N THR A 441 5.20 16.82 16.05
CA THR A 441 4.95 15.94 17.20
C THR A 441 3.74 15.05 16.97
N LEU A 442 2.60 15.64 16.60
CA LEU A 442 1.37 14.90 16.30
C LEU A 442 1.51 14.02 15.05
N SER A 443 2.18 14.51 14.01
CA SER A 443 2.44 13.72 12.78
C SER A 443 3.22 12.45 13.09
N ASN A 444 4.27 12.53 13.91
CA ASN A 444 5.07 11.38 14.33
C ASN A 444 4.24 10.39 15.16
N GLN A 445 3.44 10.89 16.11
CA GLN A 445 2.59 10.07 16.96
C GLN A 445 1.54 9.30 16.14
N VAL A 446 0.77 9.99 15.29
CA VAL A 446 -0.26 9.36 14.44
C VAL A 446 0.37 8.37 13.45
N THR A 447 1.54 8.69 12.89
CA THR A 447 2.30 7.79 12.00
C THR A 447 2.66 6.48 12.73
N LYS A 448 3.13 6.57 13.97
CA LYS A 448 3.45 5.41 14.82
C LYS A 448 2.19 4.60 15.15
N ASP A 449 1.11 5.25 15.59
CA ASP A 449 -0.15 4.58 15.96
C ASP A 449 -0.79 3.86 14.77
N ILE A 450 -0.62 4.38 13.54
CA ILE A 450 -1.01 3.70 12.31
C ILE A 450 -0.11 2.50 12.04
N GLN A 451 1.22 2.64 12.15
CA GLN A 451 2.14 1.53 11.92
C GLN A 451 1.93 0.38 12.91
N ASP A 452 1.73 0.67 14.19
CA ASP A 452 1.53 -0.34 15.22
C ASP A 452 0.13 -0.99 15.11
N SER A 453 -0.90 -0.21 14.78
CA SER A 453 -2.23 -0.73 14.44
C SER A 453 -2.22 -1.59 13.16
N LEU A 454 -1.36 -1.27 12.19
CA LEU A 454 -1.24 -2.03 10.95
C LEU A 454 -0.51 -3.36 11.19
N LYS A 455 0.64 -3.35 11.88
CA LYS A 455 1.38 -4.56 12.29
C LYS A 455 0.47 -5.56 13.03
N ALA A 456 -0.40 -5.06 13.91
CA ALA A 456 -1.35 -5.88 14.65
C ALA A 456 -2.43 -6.52 13.75
N GLN A 457 -2.90 -5.82 12.72
CA GLN A 457 -3.91 -6.32 11.79
C GLN A 457 -3.34 -7.23 10.70
N THR A 458 -2.10 -7.01 10.25
CA THR A 458 -1.47 -7.75 9.16
C THR A 458 -0.55 -8.88 9.64
N SER A 459 -0.82 -9.46 10.81
CA SER A 459 -0.05 -10.57 11.36
C SER A 459 -0.04 -11.77 10.40
N GLY A 460 1.15 -12.26 10.04
CA GLY A 460 1.33 -13.33 9.03
C GLY A 460 1.22 -12.86 7.56
N LEU A 461 1.04 -11.57 7.29
CA LEU A 461 1.00 -10.99 5.94
C LEU A 461 2.17 -10.02 5.72
N LYS A 462 2.73 -10.03 4.51
CA LYS A 462 3.74 -9.08 4.05
C LYS A 462 3.05 -7.83 3.49
N VAL A 463 3.52 -6.67 3.93
CA VAL A 463 3.03 -5.35 3.52
C VAL A 463 4.19 -4.56 2.93
N LEU A 464 4.05 -4.04 1.72
CA LEU A 464 5.15 -3.35 1.02
C LEU A 464 5.08 -1.82 1.14
N ASN A 465 3.88 -1.21 1.13
CA ASN A 465 3.72 0.25 1.19
C ASN A 465 3.43 0.79 2.60
N ALA A 466 3.93 0.16 3.67
CA ALA A 466 3.65 0.54 5.06
C ALA A 466 4.01 2.00 5.42
N SER A 467 4.92 2.62 4.67
CA SER A 467 5.33 4.03 4.82
C SER A 467 4.43 5.02 4.06
N ALA A 468 3.48 4.57 3.24
CA ALA A 468 2.63 5.41 2.39
C ALA A 468 1.43 6.01 3.15
N ILE A 469 1.69 6.56 4.34
CA ILE A 469 0.69 7.16 5.22
C ILE A 469 0.35 8.56 4.73
N LYS A 470 -0.93 8.82 4.44
CA LYS A 470 -1.46 10.10 3.99
C LYS A 470 -1.96 10.91 5.18
N LEU A 471 -1.28 12.02 5.49
CA LEU A 471 -1.77 13.00 6.46
C LEU A 471 -2.89 13.82 5.82
N LYS A 472 -3.95 14.10 6.61
CA LYS A 472 -4.95 15.14 6.31
C LYS A 472 -4.38 16.51 6.73
N GLU A 473 -5.07 17.59 6.37
CA GLU A 473 -4.70 18.92 6.86
C GLU A 473 -4.88 18.99 8.40
N PRO A 474 -3.98 19.70 9.12
CA PRO A 474 -4.08 19.83 10.56
C PRO A 474 -5.18 20.83 10.94
N GLU A 475 -6.06 20.43 11.85
CA GLU A 475 -7.04 21.32 12.47
C GLU A 475 -6.37 22.02 13.67
N SER A 476 -6.60 23.31 13.86
CA SER A 476 -5.99 24.08 14.96
C SER A 476 -6.92 25.18 15.45
N THR A 477 -6.99 25.38 16.77
CA THR A 477 -7.83 26.43 17.40
C THR A 477 -7.25 27.84 17.28
N ALA A 478 -6.02 27.97 16.77
CA ALA A 478 -5.35 29.23 16.46
C ALA A 478 -4.36 29.05 15.30
N LYS A 479 -4.11 30.12 14.55
CA LYS A 479 -3.20 30.17 13.39
C LYS A 479 -1.86 30.81 13.78
N VAL A 480 -0.84 30.67 12.92
CA VAL A 480 0.42 31.41 13.06
C VAL A 480 0.13 32.92 13.17
N ASP A 481 0.90 33.59 14.03
CA ASP A 481 0.75 34.98 14.47
C ASP A 481 -0.53 35.32 15.24
N GLU A 482 -1.46 34.39 15.46
CA GLU A 482 -2.67 34.64 16.24
C GLU A 482 -2.39 34.68 17.76
N ALA A 483 -3.00 35.64 18.44
CA ALA A 483 -2.81 35.85 19.87
C ALA A 483 -3.52 34.80 20.73
N ALA A 484 -2.73 33.91 21.33
CA ALA A 484 -3.17 32.85 22.22
C ALA A 484 -2.05 32.48 23.20
N ASN A 485 -2.41 32.10 24.43
CA ASN A 485 -1.45 31.55 25.41
C ASN A 485 -1.14 30.07 25.11
N GLU A 486 -2.12 29.37 24.57
CA GLU A 486 -2.07 27.97 24.17
C GLU A 486 -3.03 27.71 23.00
N PHE A 487 -2.77 26.67 22.22
CA PHE A 487 -3.64 26.24 21.12
C PHE A 487 -3.75 24.72 21.11
N MET A 488 -4.94 24.20 20.78
CA MET A 488 -5.13 22.78 20.52
C MET A 488 -4.95 22.55 19.02
N MET A 489 -4.08 21.59 18.67
CA MET A 489 -3.96 21.08 17.30
C MET A 489 -4.42 19.62 17.26
N ALA A 490 -5.10 19.24 16.18
CA ALA A 490 -5.41 17.87 15.83
C ALA A 490 -4.82 17.50 14.47
N VAL A 491 -4.20 16.32 14.38
CA VAL A 491 -3.71 15.74 13.13
C VAL A 491 -4.41 14.40 12.94
N SER A 492 -4.94 14.19 11.73
CA SER A 492 -5.50 12.91 11.30
C SER A 492 -4.70 12.38 10.12
N ALA A 493 -4.48 11.07 10.05
CA ALA A 493 -3.84 10.43 8.91
C ALA A 493 -4.45 9.05 8.65
N ALA A 494 -4.32 8.58 7.41
CA ALA A 494 -4.83 7.29 6.98
C ALA A 494 -3.85 6.57 6.06
N ILE A 495 -3.91 5.23 6.05
CA ILE A 495 -3.25 4.38 5.08
C ILE A 495 -4.24 3.37 4.51
N LYS A 496 -4.13 3.13 3.20
CA LYS A 496 -4.67 1.95 2.53
C LYS A 496 -3.52 1.09 2.04
N THR A 497 -3.66 -0.22 2.14
CA THR A 497 -2.64 -1.19 1.73
C THR A 497 -3.25 -2.56 1.46
N VAL A 498 -2.56 -3.41 0.70
CA VAL A 498 -2.89 -4.83 0.56
C VAL A 498 -1.77 -5.65 1.22
N GLY A 499 -2.12 -6.44 2.23
CA GLY A 499 -1.22 -7.46 2.76
C GLY A 499 -1.39 -8.77 1.99
N PHE A 500 -0.31 -9.49 1.72
CA PHE A 500 -0.34 -10.80 1.04
C PHE A 500 0.53 -11.82 1.77
N LYS A 501 0.27 -13.12 1.62
CA LYS A 501 1.12 -14.14 2.23
C LYS A 501 2.41 -14.26 1.44
N GLU A 502 3.55 -14.32 2.15
CA GLU A 502 4.84 -14.45 1.46
C GLU A 502 4.97 -15.78 0.72
N ASP A 503 4.34 -16.85 1.21
CA ASP A 503 4.40 -18.18 0.58
C ASP A 503 3.61 -18.26 -0.73
N ASP A 504 2.55 -17.47 -0.89
CA ASP A 504 1.83 -17.33 -2.17
C ASP A 504 2.74 -16.64 -3.22
N LEU A 505 3.53 -15.64 -2.81
CA LEU A 505 4.56 -15.03 -3.65
C LEU A 505 5.72 -16.01 -3.96
N LYS A 506 6.21 -16.77 -2.97
CA LYS A 506 7.24 -17.81 -3.19
C LYS A 506 6.75 -18.88 -4.18
N GLY A 507 5.48 -19.27 -4.08
CA GLY A 507 4.81 -20.18 -5.02
C GLY A 507 4.76 -19.61 -6.44
N LEU A 508 4.36 -18.36 -6.59
CA LEU A 508 4.35 -17.67 -7.88
C LEU A 508 5.76 -17.57 -8.49
N ILE A 509 6.77 -17.23 -7.70
CA ILE A 509 8.18 -17.18 -8.13
C ILE A 509 8.68 -18.54 -8.61
N ARG A 510 8.36 -19.63 -7.87
CA ARG A 510 8.68 -21.01 -8.30
C ARG A 510 8.07 -21.32 -9.66
N GLN A 511 6.76 -21.10 -9.82
CA GLN A 511 6.04 -21.38 -11.07
C GLN A 511 6.54 -20.52 -12.24
N TYR A 512 6.87 -19.25 -12.00
CA TYR A 512 7.38 -18.35 -13.04
C TYR A 512 8.75 -18.78 -13.56
N ILE A 513 9.71 -19.09 -12.66
CA ILE A 513 11.05 -19.55 -13.04
C ILE A 513 10.98 -20.91 -13.75
N ASP A 514 10.13 -21.82 -13.26
CA ASP A 514 9.89 -23.11 -13.89
C ASP A 514 9.40 -22.93 -15.34
N LYS A 515 8.32 -22.14 -15.53
CA LYS A 515 7.71 -21.90 -16.85
C LYS A 515 8.61 -21.14 -17.83
N THR A 516 9.44 -20.20 -17.36
CA THR A 516 10.22 -19.30 -18.23
C THR A 516 11.68 -19.69 -18.43
N LYS A 517 12.27 -20.48 -17.52
CA LYS A 517 13.67 -20.94 -17.59
C LYS A 517 13.82 -22.46 -17.53
N ASN A 518 12.77 -23.22 -17.26
CA ASN A 518 12.80 -24.68 -17.07
C ASN A 518 13.74 -25.11 -15.91
N LEU A 519 13.84 -24.28 -14.88
CA LEU A 519 14.72 -24.49 -13.71
C LEU A 519 13.91 -24.72 -12.43
N THR A 520 14.42 -25.57 -11.55
CA THR A 520 13.95 -25.69 -10.17
C THR A 520 14.45 -24.49 -9.37
N ALA A 521 13.53 -23.76 -8.73
CA ALA A 521 13.83 -22.61 -7.88
C ALA A 521 13.58 -22.94 -6.40
N ILE A 522 14.48 -22.46 -5.53
CA ILE A 522 14.34 -22.53 -4.07
C ILE A 522 14.29 -21.10 -3.54
N PRO A 523 13.11 -20.49 -3.37
CA PRO A 523 12.93 -19.14 -2.83
C PRO A 523 13.65 -18.88 -1.51
N GLU A 524 13.83 -19.91 -0.68
CA GLU A 524 14.59 -19.87 0.56
C GLU A 524 16.09 -19.60 0.35
N LYS A 525 16.58 -19.71 -0.90
CA LYS A 525 17.93 -19.37 -1.36
C LYS A 525 17.95 -18.23 -2.40
N LEU A 526 16.82 -17.55 -2.62
CA LEU A 526 16.73 -16.39 -3.51
C LEU A 526 16.64 -15.10 -2.68
N SER A 527 17.45 -14.11 -3.03
CA SER A 527 17.28 -12.74 -2.56
C SER A 527 16.13 -12.09 -3.33
N THR A 528 15.24 -11.39 -2.61
CA THR A 528 14.12 -10.65 -3.21
C THR A 528 14.10 -9.21 -2.72
N SER A 529 14.02 -8.24 -3.64
CA SER A 529 13.73 -6.84 -3.34
C SER A 529 12.48 -6.38 -4.08
N TYR A 530 11.94 -5.22 -3.69
CA TYR A 530 10.63 -4.73 -4.13
C TYR A 530 10.71 -3.27 -4.59
N ASP A 531 10.36 -3.03 -5.86
CA ASP A 531 10.33 -1.70 -6.48
C ASP A 531 8.94 -1.41 -7.08
N ASN A 532 8.71 -0.18 -7.52
CA ASN A 532 7.50 0.24 -8.25
C ASN A 532 6.18 -0.12 -7.52
N ILE A 533 6.18 0.00 -6.18
CA ILE A 533 5.07 -0.36 -5.31
C ILE A 533 3.97 0.71 -5.41
N ILE A 534 2.86 0.38 -6.09
CA ILE A 534 1.75 1.29 -6.38
C ILE A 534 0.44 0.63 -5.95
N LEU A 535 -0.34 1.29 -5.09
CA LEU A 535 -1.71 0.90 -4.77
C LEU A 535 -2.70 1.77 -5.56
N ASP A 536 -3.59 1.14 -6.33
CA ASP A 536 -4.80 1.80 -6.79
C ASP A 536 -5.88 1.71 -5.69
N GLU A 537 -6.17 2.85 -5.06
CA GLU A 537 -7.16 2.97 -3.98
C GLU A 537 -8.62 2.86 -4.45
N THR A 538 -8.86 2.87 -5.77
CA THR A 538 -10.17 2.69 -6.40
C THR A 538 -10.44 1.22 -6.68
N THR A 539 -9.46 0.51 -7.26
CA THR A 539 -9.62 -0.92 -7.56
C THR A 539 -9.19 -1.85 -6.45
N GLY A 540 -8.43 -1.39 -5.45
CA GLY A 540 -7.91 -2.25 -4.36
C GLY A 540 -6.82 -3.21 -4.82
N ILE A 541 -6.03 -2.81 -5.84
CA ILE A 541 -4.98 -3.63 -6.44
C ILE A 541 -3.62 -2.99 -6.11
N LEU A 542 -2.78 -3.72 -5.38
CA LEU A 542 -1.39 -3.39 -5.13
C LEU A 542 -0.53 -4.03 -6.23
N THR A 543 0.11 -3.20 -7.05
CA THR A 543 1.08 -3.61 -8.08
C THR A 543 2.49 -3.35 -7.58
N PHE A 544 3.42 -4.27 -7.83
CA PHE A 544 4.84 -4.09 -7.49
C PHE A 544 5.75 -4.93 -8.40
N THR A 545 7.00 -4.51 -8.55
CA THR A 545 8.06 -5.32 -9.19
C THR A 545 8.84 -6.03 -8.11
N VAL A 546 9.02 -7.35 -8.25
CA VAL A 546 9.94 -8.15 -7.45
C VAL A 546 11.21 -8.40 -8.25
N ASN A 547 12.36 -7.96 -7.75
CA ASN A 547 13.65 -8.35 -8.29
C ASN A 547 14.12 -9.62 -7.58
N ILE A 548 14.50 -10.64 -8.34
CA ILE A 548 14.78 -11.99 -7.86
C ILE A 548 16.22 -12.33 -8.26
N LYS A 549 17.12 -12.44 -7.28
CA LYS A 549 18.53 -12.75 -7.49
C LYS A 549 18.97 -14.00 -6.75
N GLY A 550 19.79 -14.84 -7.36
CA GLY A 550 20.32 -16.04 -6.74
C GLY A 550 20.68 -17.12 -7.75
N ASN A 551 20.46 -18.39 -7.42
CA ASN A 551 20.68 -19.52 -8.32
C ASN A 551 19.39 -20.30 -8.55
N GLY A 552 19.09 -20.57 -9.82
CA GLY A 552 18.20 -21.64 -10.25
C GLY A 552 19.01 -22.92 -10.47
N TYR A 553 18.32 -24.05 -10.49
CA TYR A 553 18.93 -25.37 -10.57
C TYR A 553 18.35 -26.13 -11.75
N ALA A 554 19.20 -26.78 -12.55
CA ALA A 554 18.74 -27.63 -13.63
C ALA A 554 17.80 -28.73 -13.10
N LYS A 555 16.72 -29.01 -13.84
CA LYS A 555 15.80 -30.10 -13.48
C LYS A 555 16.52 -31.45 -13.55
N VAL A 556 16.44 -32.20 -12.45
CA VAL A 556 17.01 -33.54 -12.31
C VAL A 556 15.85 -34.53 -12.16
N ASP A 557 15.65 -35.37 -13.17
CA ASP A 557 14.60 -36.40 -13.17
C ASP A 557 15.08 -37.63 -12.40
N ALA A 558 14.69 -37.71 -11.12
CA ALA A 558 15.12 -38.75 -10.21
C ALA A 558 14.73 -40.17 -10.68
N ASP A 559 13.60 -40.32 -11.36
CA ASP A 559 13.09 -41.64 -11.73
C ASP A 559 13.59 -42.12 -13.09
N LYS A 560 13.91 -41.21 -14.03
CA LYS A 560 14.78 -41.54 -15.17
C LYS A 560 16.16 -41.98 -14.68
N ILE A 561 16.82 -41.20 -13.81
CA ILE A 561 18.17 -41.52 -13.33
C ILE A 561 18.23 -42.87 -12.59
N LYS A 562 17.23 -43.20 -11.74
CA LYS A 562 17.12 -44.56 -11.15
C LYS A 562 16.98 -45.66 -12.20
N THR A 563 16.26 -45.39 -13.30
CA THR A 563 16.02 -46.38 -14.37
C THR A 563 17.26 -46.57 -15.22
N ASP A 564 17.87 -45.47 -15.68
CA ASP A 564 19.05 -45.47 -16.54
C ASP A 564 20.30 -46.04 -15.86
N LEU A 565 20.34 -46.05 -14.52
CA LEU A 565 21.46 -46.55 -13.72
C LEU A 565 21.24 -47.97 -13.15
N ALA A 566 20.06 -48.56 -13.29
CA ALA A 566 19.75 -49.89 -12.75
C ALA A 566 20.67 -50.98 -13.34
N GLY A 567 21.42 -51.71 -12.50
CA GLY A 567 22.36 -52.76 -12.93
C GLY A 567 23.72 -52.26 -13.48
N LYS A 568 23.90 -50.95 -13.68
CA LYS A 568 25.16 -50.39 -14.20
C LYS A 568 26.32 -50.52 -13.21
N ASN A 569 27.52 -50.64 -13.76
CA ASN A 569 28.79 -50.66 -13.01
C ASN A 569 29.39 -49.25 -12.82
N GLU A 570 30.43 -49.15 -11.99
CA GLU A 570 31.08 -47.87 -11.64
C GLU A 570 31.55 -47.06 -12.86
N THR A 571 32.06 -47.72 -13.90
CA THR A 571 32.50 -47.07 -15.15
C THR A 571 31.34 -46.51 -15.96
N GLU A 572 30.26 -47.27 -16.13
CA GLU A 572 29.05 -46.84 -16.85
C GLU A 572 28.33 -45.70 -16.12
N ILE A 573 28.33 -45.73 -14.77
CA ILE A 573 27.82 -44.67 -13.90
C ILE A 573 28.63 -43.37 -14.11
N LYS A 574 29.96 -43.47 -14.16
CA LYS A 574 30.84 -42.31 -14.39
C LYS A 574 30.68 -41.71 -15.79
N SER A 575 30.44 -42.50 -16.82
CA SER A 575 30.13 -41.98 -18.16
C SER A 575 28.77 -41.28 -18.20
N TYR A 576 27.72 -41.91 -17.66
CA TYR A 576 26.37 -41.33 -17.62
C TYR A 576 26.35 -39.94 -16.95
N PHE A 577 27.00 -39.78 -15.81
CA PHE A 577 27.06 -38.48 -15.12
C PHE A 577 28.02 -37.46 -15.77
N LYS A 578 28.92 -37.87 -16.67
CA LYS A 578 29.70 -36.92 -17.52
C LYS A 578 28.88 -36.38 -18.69
N GLU A 579 27.98 -37.20 -19.23
CA GLU A 579 27.10 -36.85 -20.35
C GLU A 579 25.84 -36.09 -19.89
N ALA A 580 25.43 -36.26 -18.63
CA ALA A 580 24.25 -35.63 -18.04
C ALA A 580 24.42 -34.11 -17.80
N ALA A 581 24.20 -33.30 -18.85
CA ALA A 581 24.38 -31.84 -18.86
C ALA A 581 23.67 -31.01 -17.74
N GLY A 582 22.70 -31.61 -17.03
CA GLY A 582 22.01 -31.00 -15.90
C GLY A 582 22.62 -31.29 -14.51
N VAL A 583 23.66 -32.12 -14.42
CA VAL A 583 24.33 -32.49 -13.16
C VAL A 583 25.67 -31.76 -13.03
N ASP A 584 25.97 -31.26 -11.84
CA ASP A 584 27.26 -30.64 -11.50
C ASP A 584 28.20 -31.65 -10.83
N THR A 585 27.69 -32.35 -9.81
CA THR A 585 28.38 -33.48 -9.18
C THR A 585 27.39 -34.58 -8.83
N ALA A 586 27.86 -35.83 -8.87
CA ALA A 586 27.10 -36.99 -8.41
C ALA A 586 28.00 -37.89 -7.56
N LYS A 587 27.55 -38.24 -6.35
CA LYS A 587 28.24 -39.14 -5.43
C LYS A 587 27.42 -40.41 -5.26
N VAL A 588 27.92 -41.51 -5.81
CA VAL A 588 27.31 -42.84 -5.68
C VAL A 588 28.04 -43.63 -4.61
N VAL A 589 27.29 -44.18 -3.65
CA VAL A 589 27.79 -45.06 -2.60
C VAL A 589 27.07 -46.39 -2.73
N LEU A 590 27.82 -47.44 -3.08
CA LEU A 590 27.33 -48.81 -3.09
C LEU A 590 27.61 -49.47 -1.74
N SER A 591 26.69 -50.30 -1.28
CA SER A 591 26.78 -50.96 0.03
C SER A 591 26.17 -52.36 0.00
N PRO A 592 26.75 -53.35 0.72
CA PRO A 592 28.07 -53.32 1.37
C PRO A 592 29.26 -53.27 0.37
N PHE A 593 30.49 -53.23 0.88
CA PHE A 593 31.70 -52.94 0.10
C PHE A 593 32.01 -53.91 -1.07
N TRP A 594 31.41 -55.09 -1.11
CA TRP A 594 31.55 -56.05 -2.22
C TRP A 594 30.64 -55.76 -3.42
N VAL A 595 29.71 -54.80 -3.30
CA VAL A 595 28.71 -54.48 -4.32
C VAL A 595 29.30 -53.54 -5.37
N LYS A 596 29.49 -54.04 -6.61
CA LYS A 596 30.12 -53.32 -7.73
C LYS A 596 29.15 -52.80 -8.80
N ARG A 597 27.84 -52.97 -8.59
CA ARG A 597 26.76 -52.54 -9.49
C ARG A 597 25.60 -51.96 -8.68
N ILE A 598 24.86 -51.02 -9.27
CA ILE A 598 23.59 -50.54 -8.70
C ILE A 598 22.54 -51.67 -8.77
N PRO A 599 21.72 -51.91 -7.73
CA PRO A 599 20.64 -52.90 -7.77
C PRO A 599 19.67 -52.66 -8.94
N GLN A 600 19.13 -53.73 -9.51
CA GLN A 600 18.04 -53.65 -10.50
C GLN A 600 16.72 -53.16 -9.87
N ASP A 601 16.54 -53.40 -8.58
CA ASP A 601 15.41 -52.99 -7.77
C ASP A 601 15.50 -51.48 -7.42
N LYS A 602 14.49 -50.72 -7.83
CA LYS A 602 14.43 -49.27 -7.63
C LYS A 602 14.26 -48.87 -6.16
N GLU A 603 13.64 -49.69 -5.31
CA GLU A 603 13.43 -49.36 -3.90
C GLU A 603 14.74 -49.39 -3.10
N ARG A 604 15.72 -50.17 -3.58
CA ARG A 604 17.08 -50.28 -3.02
C ARG A 604 18.02 -49.15 -3.47
N THR A 605 17.54 -48.22 -4.30
CA THR A 605 18.31 -47.09 -4.82
C THR A 605 17.78 -45.78 -4.27
N LYS A 606 18.36 -45.34 -3.14
CA LYS A 606 18.00 -44.09 -2.47
C LYS A 606 18.71 -42.91 -3.14
N LEU A 607 17.97 -42.17 -3.95
CA LEU A 607 18.44 -40.94 -4.60
C LEU A 607 18.05 -39.72 -3.74
N GLN A 608 19.01 -38.85 -3.43
CA GLN A 608 18.79 -37.54 -2.82
C GLN A 608 19.32 -36.44 -3.75
N ILE A 609 18.52 -35.39 -3.96
CA ILE A 609 18.95 -34.21 -4.70
C ILE A 609 19.29 -33.12 -3.69
N ASN A 610 20.54 -32.69 -3.69
CA ASN A 610 21.06 -31.64 -2.83
C ASN A 610 21.24 -30.37 -3.66
N TYR A 611 20.56 -29.30 -3.25
CA TYR A 611 20.60 -27.98 -3.88
C TYR A 611 21.39 -27.01 -2.98
#